data_AF-A0A6B2UVK8-F1
#
_entry.id   AF-A0A6B2UVK8-F1
#
_cell.length_a   1.000
_cell.length_b   1.000
_cell.length_c   1.000
_cell.angle_alpha   90.00
_cell.angle_beta   90.00
_cell.angle_gamma   90.00
#
_symmetry.space_group_name_H-M   'P 1'
#
loop_
_entity.id
_entity.type
_entity.pdbx_description
1 polymer ?
#
loop_
_entity_poly.entity_id
_entity_poly.type
_entity_poly.pdbx_seq_one_letter_code
_entity_poly.pdbx_strand_id
1 'polypeptide(L)'
;MSAVLIVLALIFVLFVVTGAYVVVKVAGAAKRGVDRTVNQARRAVEDSTLKARSYARPGPHGEIAGLRISLRTSMRATQESLAARAGDDSGLTESLGLFRRLSVHGHALDDELRRLENDPDREALAAELPALRDRTQKIVRAADGLRHALRDRAHHDADDELDELSRQIDMETGALRHWAPAEGPEPAPQPWPAAPTVPDADTVAQRWDDGAAPAPGQSPPPLDQARPAPRPWESFLRKPQEQPRPE
;
A
#
# COMPACT_ATOMS: atom_id res chain seq x y z
N MET A 1 21.01 -39.90 29.72
CA MET A 1 20.06 -39.98 28.60
C MET A 1 18.90 -38.99 28.75
N SER A 2 18.35 -38.78 29.95
CA SER A 2 17.19 -37.90 30.19
C SER A 2 17.45 -36.39 29.97
N ALA A 3 18.62 -35.87 30.34
CA ALA A 3 18.93 -34.44 30.18
C ALA A 3 19.00 -34.00 28.70
N VAL A 4 19.49 -34.88 27.83
CA VAL A 4 19.58 -34.63 26.38
C VAL A 4 18.19 -34.52 25.76
N LEU A 5 17.24 -35.36 26.21
CA LEU A 5 15.85 -35.32 25.75
C LEU A 5 15.13 -34.04 26.17
N ILE A 6 15.40 -33.53 27.38
CA ILE A 6 14.81 -32.27 27.88
C ILE A 6 15.33 -31.08 27.07
N VAL A 7 16.64 -31.02 26.81
CA VAL A 7 17.23 -29.95 26.00
C VAL A 7 16.68 -29.97 24.58
N LEU A 8 16.54 -31.15 23.96
CA LEU A 8 15.90 -31.27 22.64
C LEU A 8 14.44 -30.81 22.66
N ALA A 9 13.67 -31.17 23.69
CA ALA A 9 12.27 -30.75 23.82
C ALA A 9 12.13 -29.22 23.94
N LEU A 10 13.02 -28.57 24.70
CA LEU A 10 13.01 -27.12 24.84
C LEU A 10 13.37 -26.40 23.53
N ILE A 11 14.38 -26.90 22.81
CA ILE A 11 14.75 -26.35 21.49
C ILE A 11 13.60 -26.53 20.51
N PHE A 12 12.94 -27.69 20.52
CA PHE A 12 11.78 -27.96 19.67
C PHE A 12 10.63 -27.01 19.97
N VAL A 13 10.27 -26.81 21.24
CA VAL A 13 9.21 -25.87 21.63
C VAL A 13 9.56 -24.44 21.21
N LEU A 14 10.82 -24.02 21.40
CA LEU A 14 11.29 -22.70 20.96
C LEU A 14 11.15 -22.52 19.45
N PHE A 15 11.52 -23.55 18.66
CA PHE A 15 11.33 -23.54 17.21
C PHE A 15 9.85 -23.50 16.81
N VAL A 16 8.98 -24.22 17.50
CA VAL A 16 7.54 -24.23 17.22
C VAL A 16 6.91 -22.86 17.53
N VAL A 17 7.25 -22.24 18.65
CA VAL A 17 6.75 -20.91 19.02
C VAL A 17 7.25 -19.85 18.04
N THR A 18 8.53 -19.88 17.70
CA THR A 18 9.14 -18.91 16.75
C THR A 18 8.63 -19.14 15.33
N GLY A 19 8.49 -20.39 14.90
CA GLY A 19 7.94 -20.77 13.61
C GLY A 19 6.48 -20.34 13.45
N ALA A 20 5.66 -20.56 14.48
CA ALA A 20 4.26 -20.12 14.48
C ALA A 20 4.14 -18.58 14.43
N TYR A 21 4.97 -17.86 15.20
CA TYR A 21 4.98 -16.40 15.20
C TYR A 21 5.32 -15.81 13.82
N VAL A 22 6.34 -16.37 13.14
CA VAL A 22 6.73 -15.94 11.79
C VAL A 22 5.66 -16.28 10.75
N VAL A 23 4.98 -17.42 10.87
CA VAL A 23 3.90 -17.81 9.94
C VAL A 23 2.68 -16.89 10.07
N VAL A 24 2.29 -16.49 11.29
CA VAL A 24 1.19 -15.54 11.51
C VAL A 24 1.55 -14.14 10.98
N LYS A 25 2.80 -13.70 11.16
CA LYS A 25 3.27 -12.37 10.69
C LYS A 25 3.37 -12.28 9.16
N VAL A 26 3.77 -13.37 8.49
CA VAL A 26 3.83 -13.44 7.02
C VAL A 26 2.45 -13.62 6.39
N ALA A 27 1.54 -14.36 7.02
CA ALA A 27 0.14 -14.44 6.57
C ALA A 27 -0.58 -13.08 6.71
N GLY A 28 -0.21 -12.28 7.72
CA GLY A 28 -0.69 -10.91 7.89
C GLY A 28 -0.19 -9.92 6.82
N ALA A 29 1.01 -10.15 6.26
CA ALA A 29 1.62 -9.30 5.24
C ALA A 29 1.26 -9.72 3.80
N ALA A 30 1.19 -11.03 3.51
CA ALA A 30 0.81 -11.55 2.19
C ALA A 30 -0.66 -11.26 1.83
N LYS A 31 -1.54 -11.13 2.83
CA LYS A 31 -2.91 -10.63 2.61
C LYS A 31 -2.96 -9.15 2.19
N ARG A 32 -1.91 -8.35 2.42
CA ARG A 32 -1.89 -6.91 2.10
C ARG A 32 -1.37 -6.58 0.69
N GLY A 33 -0.83 -7.56 -0.04
CA GLY A 33 -0.24 -7.36 -1.37
C GLY A 33 -1.18 -7.63 -2.55
N VAL A 34 -2.18 -8.50 -2.38
CA VAL A 34 -3.09 -8.93 -3.45
C VAL A 34 -4.31 -8.00 -3.60
N ASP A 35 -4.71 -7.31 -2.53
CA ASP A 35 -5.86 -6.40 -2.58
C ASP A 35 -5.60 -5.11 -3.36
N ARG A 36 -4.32 -4.76 -3.62
CA ARG A 36 -3.97 -3.50 -4.31
C ARG A 36 -4.04 -3.58 -5.83
N THR A 37 -3.71 -4.70 -6.47
CA THR A 37 -3.54 -4.75 -7.94
C THR A 37 -4.70 -5.38 -8.72
N VAL A 38 -5.60 -6.13 -8.07
CA VAL A 38 -6.82 -6.63 -8.75
C VAL A 38 -7.92 -5.56 -8.78
N ASN A 39 -7.90 -4.63 -7.83
CA ASN A 39 -8.92 -3.60 -7.70
C ASN A 39 -8.72 -2.41 -8.65
N GLN A 40 -7.50 -2.04 -9.05
CA GLN A 40 -7.30 -0.87 -9.90
C GLN A 40 -7.65 -1.11 -11.38
N ALA A 41 -7.46 -2.32 -11.92
CA ALA A 41 -7.75 -2.59 -13.34
C ALA A 41 -9.22 -2.93 -13.62
N ARG A 42 -9.96 -3.49 -12.66
CA ARG A 42 -11.41 -3.75 -12.81
C ARG A 42 -12.30 -2.56 -12.45
N ARG A 43 -11.89 -1.71 -11.50
CA ARG A 43 -12.71 -0.57 -11.03
C ARG A 43 -12.84 0.57 -12.05
N ALA A 44 -11.92 0.74 -12.99
CA ALA A 44 -12.09 1.77 -14.02
C ALA A 44 -13.18 1.40 -15.06
N VAL A 45 -13.44 0.11 -15.27
CA VAL A 45 -14.37 -0.38 -16.30
C VAL A 45 -15.73 -0.76 -15.69
N GLU A 46 -15.76 -1.20 -14.43
CA GLU A 46 -17.00 -1.44 -13.70
C GLU A 46 -17.62 -0.17 -13.11
N ASP A 47 -16.87 0.84 -12.64
CA ASP A 47 -17.48 2.09 -12.15
C ASP A 47 -18.08 2.92 -13.28
N SER A 48 -17.58 2.82 -14.50
CA SER A 48 -18.14 3.52 -15.66
C SER A 48 -19.45 2.89 -16.13
N THR A 49 -19.58 1.56 -16.01
CA THR A 49 -20.80 0.82 -16.35
C THR A 49 -21.81 0.75 -15.18
N LEU A 50 -21.35 0.78 -13.92
CA LEU A 50 -22.20 0.89 -12.73
C LEU A 50 -22.66 2.32 -12.45
N LYS A 51 -21.88 3.37 -12.78
CA LYS A 51 -22.43 4.74 -12.82
C LYS A 51 -23.53 4.85 -13.86
N ALA A 52 -23.32 4.32 -15.07
CA ALA A 52 -24.35 4.27 -16.10
C ALA A 52 -25.61 3.49 -15.65
N ARG A 53 -25.47 2.47 -14.78
CA ARG A 53 -26.59 1.70 -14.23
C ARG A 53 -27.19 2.28 -12.93
N SER A 54 -26.48 3.12 -12.19
CA SER A 54 -27.07 3.89 -11.07
C SER A 54 -28.01 4.99 -11.57
N TYR A 55 -27.80 5.47 -12.81
CA TYR A 55 -28.80 6.21 -13.56
C TYR A 55 -29.98 5.35 -14.08
N ALA A 56 -30.00 4.02 -13.86
CA ALA A 56 -31.05 3.13 -14.37
C ALA A 56 -32.35 3.14 -13.53
N ARG A 57 -32.40 3.90 -12.42
CA ARG A 57 -33.65 4.44 -11.86
C ARG A 57 -33.56 5.97 -11.90
N PRO A 58 -33.82 6.61 -13.06
CA PRO A 58 -33.77 8.06 -13.15
C PRO A 58 -34.77 8.68 -12.17
N GLY A 59 -34.31 9.65 -11.37
CA GLY A 59 -35.15 10.43 -10.46
C GLY A 59 -34.70 10.41 -8.98
N PRO A 60 -35.46 11.10 -8.10
CA PRO A 60 -35.04 11.40 -6.73
C PRO A 60 -34.69 10.17 -5.88
N HIS A 61 -35.43 9.07 -6.03
CA HIS A 61 -35.16 7.82 -5.29
C HIS A 61 -33.82 7.17 -5.67
N GLY A 62 -33.42 7.27 -6.95
CA GLY A 62 -32.13 6.72 -7.41
C GLY A 62 -30.95 7.47 -6.81
N GLU A 63 -31.07 8.80 -6.68
CA GLU A 63 -30.07 9.62 -6.01
C GLU A 63 -29.95 9.30 -4.52
N ILE A 64 -31.08 9.13 -3.81
CA ILE A 64 -31.08 8.72 -2.41
C ILE A 64 -30.37 7.37 -2.23
N ALA A 65 -30.69 6.38 -3.07
CA ALA A 65 -30.02 5.09 -3.04
C ALA A 65 -28.50 5.22 -3.29
N GLY A 66 -28.09 6.09 -4.21
CA GLY A 66 -26.68 6.42 -4.45
C GLY A 66 -25.98 7.04 -3.23
N LEU A 67 -26.64 7.99 -2.54
CA LEU A 67 -26.13 8.59 -1.31
C LEU A 67 -25.93 7.55 -0.21
N ARG A 68 -26.88 6.62 -0.05
CA ARG A 68 -26.78 5.51 0.91
C ARG A 68 -25.59 4.60 0.63
N ILE A 69 -25.41 4.21 -0.63
CA ILE A 69 -24.26 3.37 -1.04
C ILE A 69 -22.95 4.09 -0.73
N SER A 70 -22.83 5.37 -1.10
CA SER A 70 -21.64 6.17 -0.84
C SER A 70 -21.31 6.26 0.65
N LEU A 71 -22.31 6.60 1.47
CA LEU A 71 -22.18 6.72 2.92
C LEU A 71 -21.74 5.41 3.56
N ARG A 72 -22.43 4.30 3.26
CA ARG A 72 -22.12 2.98 3.84
C ARG A 72 -20.75 2.47 3.40
N THR A 73 -20.37 2.72 2.14
CA THR A 73 -19.07 2.32 1.61
C THR A 73 -17.95 3.07 2.30
N SER A 74 -18.04 4.39 2.43
CA SER A 74 -17.00 5.18 3.09
C SER A 74 -16.89 4.81 4.58
N MET A 75 -18.00 4.72 5.30
CA MET A 75 -18.00 4.34 6.72
C MET A 75 -17.40 2.95 6.95
N ARG A 76 -17.77 1.95 6.14
CA ARG A 76 -17.23 0.59 6.23
C ARG A 76 -15.73 0.55 5.93
N ALA A 77 -15.28 1.22 4.87
CA ALA A 77 -13.87 1.29 4.52
C ALA A 77 -13.04 1.95 5.63
N THR A 78 -13.61 2.94 6.33
CA THR A 78 -12.94 3.60 7.47
C THR A 78 -12.88 2.68 8.68
N GLN A 79 -13.96 1.97 9.00
CA GLN A 79 -13.96 0.96 10.06
C GLN A 79 -12.92 -0.13 9.81
N GLU A 80 -12.83 -0.64 8.58
CA GLU A 80 -11.84 -1.64 8.19
C GLU A 80 -10.41 -1.12 8.32
N SER A 81 -10.16 0.12 7.89
CA SER A 81 -8.86 0.77 8.01
C SER A 81 -8.42 0.93 9.47
N LEU A 82 -9.36 1.24 10.38
CA LEU A 82 -9.10 1.33 11.81
C LEU A 82 -8.88 -0.06 12.44
N ALA A 83 -9.73 -1.03 12.10
CA ALA A 83 -9.65 -2.39 12.62
C ALA A 83 -8.34 -3.09 12.26
N ALA A 84 -7.81 -2.83 11.06
CA ALA A 84 -6.54 -3.37 10.60
C ALA A 84 -5.32 -2.90 11.43
N ARG A 85 -5.48 -1.86 12.27
CA ARG A 85 -4.40 -1.21 13.03
C ARG A 85 -4.64 -1.18 14.53
N ALA A 86 -5.80 -1.66 14.99
CA ALA A 86 -6.23 -1.55 16.38
C ALA A 86 -5.35 -2.32 17.39
N GLY A 87 -4.55 -3.30 16.91
CA GLY A 87 -3.62 -4.06 17.75
C GLY A 87 -2.19 -3.52 17.80
N ASP A 88 -1.83 -2.63 16.88
CA ASP A 88 -0.43 -2.26 16.64
C ASP A 88 -0.06 -0.88 17.24
N ASP A 89 -1.04 0.01 17.46
CA ASP A 89 -0.76 1.42 17.79
C ASP A 89 -1.66 1.95 18.91
N SER A 90 -1.05 2.28 20.06
CA SER A 90 -1.73 2.88 21.21
C SER A 90 -2.31 4.29 20.91
N GLY A 91 -1.76 4.99 19.92
CA GLY A 91 -2.22 6.30 19.45
C GLY A 91 -3.55 6.26 18.67
N LEU A 92 -4.05 5.09 18.28
CA LEU A 92 -5.31 4.98 17.52
C LEU A 92 -6.57 5.23 18.36
N THR A 93 -6.43 5.29 19.69
CA THR A 93 -7.56 5.43 20.63
C THR A 93 -8.39 6.69 20.37
N GLU A 94 -7.72 7.82 20.08
CA GLU A 94 -8.40 9.08 19.78
C GLU A 94 -9.14 9.03 18.43
N SER A 95 -8.48 8.49 17.40
CA SER A 95 -9.06 8.29 16.07
C SER A 95 -10.30 7.38 16.11
N LEU A 96 -10.26 6.33 16.93
CA LEU A 96 -11.42 5.46 17.20
C LEU A 96 -12.56 6.23 17.88
N GLY A 97 -12.25 7.10 18.83
CA GLY A 97 -13.25 7.96 19.48
C GLY A 97 -13.94 8.92 18.49
N LEU A 98 -13.15 9.55 17.61
CA LEU A 98 -13.66 10.42 16.54
C LEU A 98 -14.55 9.63 15.57
N PHE A 99 -14.11 8.46 15.13
CA PHE A 99 -14.91 7.61 14.24
C PHE A 99 -16.21 7.14 14.89
N ARG A 100 -16.21 6.84 16.19
CA ARG A 100 -17.42 6.45 16.91
C ARG A 100 -18.46 7.57 16.94
N ARG A 101 -18.02 8.81 17.19
CA ARG A 101 -18.89 10.00 17.11
C ARG A 101 -19.43 10.20 15.69
N LEU A 102 -18.56 10.08 14.68
CA LEU A 102 -18.96 10.19 13.27
C LEU A 102 -19.96 9.11 12.88
N SER A 103 -19.79 7.89 13.37
CA SER A 103 -20.67 6.75 13.08
C SER A 103 -22.08 6.93 13.61
N VAL A 104 -22.25 7.59 14.76
CA VAL A 104 -23.59 7.96 15.25
C VAL A 104 -24.31 8.86 14.24
N HIS A 105 -23.62 9.89 13.73
CA HIS A 105 -24.19 10.79 12.72
C HIS A 105 -24.40 10.09 11.36
N GLY A 106 -23.49 9.19 10.98
CA GLY A 106 -23.61 8.40 9.76
C GLY A 106 -24.82 7.45 9.79
N HIS A 107 -25.05 6.77 10.90
CA HIS A 107 -26.21 5.89 11.07
C HIS A 107 -27.53 6.67 11.09
N ALA A 108 -27.57 7.80 11.81
CA ALA A 108 -28.75 8.65 11.83
C ALA A 108 -29.11 9.15 10.42
N LEU A 109 -28.12 9.54 9.61
CA LEU A 109 -28.35 9.96 8.23
C LEU A 109 -28.74 8.79 7.31
N ASP A 110 -28.17 7.59 7.45
CA ASP A 110 -28.61 6.42 6.66
C ASP A 110 -30.06 6.03 6.98
N ASP A 111 -30.46 6.15 8.25
CA ASP A 111 -31.85 5.91 8.65
C ASP A 111 -32.81 6.97 8.10
N GLU A 112 -32.39 8.24 8.06
CA GLU A 112 -33.13 9.34 7.41
C GLU A 112 -33.30 9.07 5.91
N LEU A 113 -32.20 8.77 5.20
CA LEU A 113 -32.22 8.43 3.78
C LEU A 113 -33.08 7.19 3.50
N ARG A 114 -33.05 6.19 4.38
CA ARG A 114 -33.87 4.97 4.25
C ARG A 114 -35.37 5.25 4.39
N ARG A 115 -35.77 6.20 5.24
CA ARG A 115 -37.18 6.60 5.37
C ARG A 115 -37.64 7.31 4.09
N LEU A 116 -36.84 8.27 3.62
CA LEU A 116 -37.11 9.03 2.41
C LEU A 116 -37.13 8.17 1.13
N GLU A 117 -36.35 7.10 1.09
CA GLU A 117 -36.40 6.15 -0.04
C GLU A 117 -37.79 5.51 -0.24
N ASN A 118 -38.59 5.39 0.82
CA ASN A 118 -39.95 4.83 0.79
C ASN A 118 -41.05 5.89 0.64
N ASP A 119 -40.71 7.19 0.60
CA ASP A 119 -41.68 8.27 0.50
C ASP A 119 -42.26 8.38 -0.92
N PRO A 120 -43.59 8.30 -1.12
CA PRO A 120 -44.18 8.43 -2.47
C PRO A 120 -44.05 9.83 -3.09
N ASP A 121 -43.82 10.89 -2.30
CA ASP A 121 -43.78 12.27 -2.79
C ASP A 121 -42.42 12.63 -3.42
N ARG A 122 -42.34 12.47 -4.74
CA ARG A 122 -41.11 12.75 -5.50
C ARG A 122 -40.74 14.23 -5.57
N GLU A 123 -41.71 15.13 -5.50
CA GLU A 123 -41.44 16.57 -5.59
C GLU A 123 -40.83 17.07 -4.27
N ALA A 124 -41.38 16.64 -3.14
CA ALA A 124 -40.81 16.89 -1.82
C ALA A 124 -39.39 16.33 -1.70
N LEU A 125 -39.17 15.08 -2.14
CA LEU A 125 -37.83 14.48 -2.17
C LEU A 125 -36.83 15.27 -3.03
N ALA A 126 -37.27 15.77 -4.18
CA ALA A 126 -36.41 16.58 -5.06
C ALA A 126 -35.98 17.90 -4.41
N ALA A 127 -36.85 18.51 -3.59
CA ALA A 127 -36.55 19.74 -2.86
C ALA A 127 -35.54 19.53 -1.71
N GLU A 128 -35.61 18.39 -1.01
CA GLU A 128 -34.73 18.08 0.12
C GLU A 128 -33.37 17.49 -0.29
N LEU A 129 -33.29 16.90 -1.48
CA LEU A 129 -32.11 16.21 -2.01
C LEU A 129 -30.78 17.00 -1.91
N PRO A 130 -30.72 18.31 -2.24
CA PRO A 130 -29.48 19.07 -2.12
C PRO A 130 -28.93 19.11 -0.69
N ALA A 131 -29.80 19.28 0.31
CA ALA A 131 -29.40 19.32 1.71
C ALA A 131 -28.89 17.95 2.19
N LEU A 132 -29.55 16.86 1.77
CA LEU A 132 -29.12 15.49 2.08
C LEU A 132 -27.77 15.16 1.44
N ARG A 133 -27.55 15.64 0.21
CA ARG A 133 -26.26 15.50 -0.50
C ARG A 133 -25.14 16.17 0.26
N ASP A 134 -25.34 17.42 0.70
CA ASP A 134 -24.34 18.17 1.45
C ASP A 134 -24.01 17.52 2.80
N ARG A 135 -25.03 17.08 3.54
CA ARG A 135 -24.84 16.36 4.82
C ARG A 135 -24.09 15.05 4.61
N THR A 136 -24.46 14.28 3.58
CA THR A 136 -23.77 13.03 3.22
C THR A 136 -22.31 13.30 2.86
N GLN A 137 -22.06 14.32 2.03
CA GLN A 137 -20.71 14.67 1.59
C GLN A 137 -19.82 15.10 2.76
N LYS A 138 -20.36 15.85 3.73
CA LYS A 138 -19.61 16.22 4.94
C LYS A 138 -19.14 15.00 5.73
N ILE A 139 -20.02 14.02 5.94
CA ILE A 139 -19.67 12.77 6.65
C ILE A 139 -18.66 11.95 5.85
N VAL A 140 -18.88 11.78 4.54
CA VAL A 140 -17.97 11.04 3.66
C VAL A 140 -16.58 11.69 3.65
N ARG A 141 -16.48 13.01 3.51
CA ARG A 141 -15.19 13.71 3.56
C ARG A 141 -14.48 13.57 4.90
N ALA A 142 -15.21 13.63 6.01
CA ALA A 142 -14.64 13.41 7.33
C ALA A 142 -14.12 11.97 7.49
N ALA A 143 -14.87 10.97 7.02
CA ALA A 143 -14.48 9.57 7.04
C ALA A 143 -13.26 9.29 6.14
N ASP A 144 -13.21 9.92 4.97
CA ASP A 144 -12.10 9.84 4.02
C ASP A 144 -10.83 10.50 4.58
N GLY A 145 -10.97 11.67 5.22
CA GLY A 145 -9.88 12.35 5.90
C GLY A 145 -9.28 11.50 7.02
N LEU A 146 -10.11 10.80 7.79
CA LEU A 146 -9.62 9.86 8.80
C LEU A 146 -8.81 8.72 8.17
N ARG A 147 -9.28 8.14 7.06
CA ARG A 147 -8.50 7.10 6.34
C ARG A 147 -7.18 7.64 5.80
N HIS A 148 -7.14 8.87 5.32
CA HIS A 148 -5.90 9.48 4.84
C HIS A 148 -4.90 9.65 5.99
N ALA A 149 -5.33 10.21 7.12
CA ALA A 149 -4.49 10.35 8.31
C ALA A 149 -3.94 9.00 8.81
N LEU A 150 -4.75 7.94 8.80
CA LEU A 150 -4.30 6.60 9.17
C LEU A 150 -3.26 6.02 8.20
N ARG A 151 -3.32 6.37 6.91
CA ARG A 151 -2.32 5.95 5.92
C ARG A 151 -1.05 6.78 6.04
N ASP A 152 -1.16 8.09 6.22
CA ASP A 152 -0.01 8.96 6.41
C ASP A 152 0.81 8.50 7.62
N ARG A 153 0.15 8.20 8.74
CA ARG A 153 0.83 7.63 9.91
C ARG A 153 1.55 6.31 9.59
N ALA A 154 0.90 5.43 8.82
CA ALA A 154 1.53 4.19 8.36
C ALA A 154 2.83 4.40 7.60
N HIS A 155 2.89 5.47 6.80
CA HIS A 155 4.06 5.80 6.01
C HIS A 155 5.16 6.36 6.90
N HIS A 156 4.82 7.30 7.79
CA HIS A 156 5.78 7.88 8.72
C HIS A 156 6.38 6.84 9.67
N ASP A 157 5.56 5.95 10.25
CA ASP A 157 6.05 4.87 11.13
C ASP A 157 7.05 3.95 10.39
N ALA A 158 6.79 3.65 9.11
CA ALA A 158 7.66 2.80 8.31
C ALA A 158 8.97 3.52 7.89
N ASP A 159 8.91 4.82 7.63
CA ASP A 159 10.07 5.64 7.32
C ASP A 159 10.96 5.80 8.56
N ASP A 160 10.38 6.03 9.74
CA ASP A 160 11.10 6.10 11.02
C ASP A 160 11.79 4.76 11.37
N GLU A 161 11.09 3.64 11.17
CA GLU A 161 11.68 2.29 11.33
C GLU A 161 12.86 2.06 10.37
N LEU A 162 12.75 2.53 9.13
CA LEU A 162 13.83 2.42 8.13
C LEU A 162 15.03 3.30 8.48
N ASP A 163 14.79 4.51 8.98
CA ASP A 163 15.85 5.43 9.42
C ASP A 163 16.60 4.88 10.64
N GLU A 164 15.90 4.29 11.60
CA GLU A 164 16.53 3.56 12.72
C GLU A 164 17.37 2.39 12.21
N LEU A 165 16.82 1.58 11.31
CA LEU A 165 17.55 0.46 10.72
C LEU A 165 18.79 0.93 9.95
N SER A 166 18.71 2.02 9.19
CA SER A 166 19.86 2.58 8.48
C SER A 166 20.93 3.03 9.47
N ARG A 167 20.56 3.74 10.55
CA ARG A 167 21.52 4.14 11.60
C ARG A 167 22.18 2.93 12.25
N GLN A 168 21.43 1.86 12.51
CA GLN A 168 22.01 0.63 13.04
C GLN A 168 23.00 -0.01 12.06
N ILE A 169 22.64 -0.11 10.78
CA ILE A 169 23.52 -0.65 9.74
C ILE A 169 24.79 0.20 9.62
N ASP A 170 24.69 1.53 9.68
CA ASP A 170 25.85 2.42 9.63
C ASP A 170 26.77 2.22 10.83
N MET A 171 26.21 2.05 12.04
CA MET A 171 26.99 1.72 13.24
C MET A 171 27.68 0.36 13.12
N GLU A 172 26.97 -0.69 12.68
CA GLU A 172 27.52 -2.03 12.50
C GLU A 172 28.60 -2.06 11.40
N THR A 173 28.35 -1.38 10.28
CA THR A 173 29.32 -1.28 9.17
C THR A 173 30.55 -0.47 9.59
N GLY A 174 30.37 0.60 10.38
CA GLY A 174 31.47 1.36 10.96
C GLY A 174 32.34 0.50 11.88
N ALA A 175 31.73 -0.34 12.72
CA ALA A 175 32.44 -1.31 13.54
C ALA A 175 33.21 -2.33 12.69
N LEU A 176 32.62 -2.80 11.59
CA LEU A 176 33.29 -3.70 10.64
C LEU A 176 34.46 -3.04 9.90
N ARG A 177 34.47 -1.72 9.70
CA ARG A 177 35.63 -1.01 9.12
C ARG A 177 36.73 -0.76 10.15
N HIS A 178 36.36 -0.53 11.41
CA HIS A 178 37.32 -0.29 12.48
C HIS A 178 38.12 -1.55 12.87
N TRP A 179 37.56 -2.76 12.67
CA TRP A 179 38.29 -4.01 12.88
C TRP A 179 39.26 -4.36 11.75
N ALA A 180 39.12 -3.76 10.56
CA ALA A 180 40.13 -3.89 9.51
C ALA A 180 41.42 -3.21 10.01
N PRO A 181 42.55 -3.93 10.11
CA PRO A 181 43.80 -3.32 10.55
C PRO A 181 44.09 -2.10 9.69
N ALA A 182 44.33 -0.94 10.32
CA ALA A 182 44.87 0.21 9.64
C ALA A 182 46.29 -0.13 9.15
N GLU A 183 46.40 -0.74 7.97
CA GLU A 183 47.67 -0.95 7.31
C GLU A 183 48.22 0.40 6.83
N GLY A 184 49.00 1.04 7.71
CA GLY A 184 50.11 1.92 7.36
C GLY A 184 49.77 3.33 6.86
N PRO A 185 50.79 4.21 6.79
CA PRO A 185 50.62 5.58 6.32
C PRO A 185 50.09 5.58 4.88
N GLU A 186 49.13 6.47 4.61
CA GLU A 186 48.49 6.72 3.31
C GLU A 186 49.44 6.44 2.13
N PRO A 187 49.14 5.45 1.25
CA PRO A 187 49.74 5.46 -0.07
C PRO A 187 49.21 6.72 -0.76
N ALA A 188 50.12 7.61 -1.15
CA ALA A 188 49.82 8.73 -2.03
C ALA A 188 48.87 8.27 -3.16
N PRO A 189 47.91 9.10 -3.60
CA PRO A 189 46.90 8.71 -4.58
C PRO A 189 47.59 8.11 -5.80
N GLN A 190 47.49 6.79 -5.95
CA GLN A 190 48.02 6.13 -7.13
C GLN A 190 47.14 6.56 -8.29
N PRO A 191 47.70 7.16 -9.36
CA PRO A 191 46.93 7.51 -10.52
C PRO A 191 46.31 6.23 -11.07
N TRP A 192 44.99 6.23 -11.28
CA TRP A 192 44.32 5.13 -11.97
C TRP A 192 45.07 4.82 -13.27
N PRO A 193 45.27 3.53 -13.62
CA PRO A 193 45.86 3.19 -14.90
C PRO A 193 45.00 3.84 -15.98
N ALA A 194 45.64 4.69 -16.79
CA ALA A 194 44.99 5.32 -17.92
C ALA A 194 44.32 4.23 -18.75
N ALA A 195 43.03 4.44 -19.05
CA ALA A 195 42.32 3.62 -20.02
C ALA A 195 43.18 3.51 -21.29
N PRO A 196 43.28 2.32 -21.91
CA PRO A 196 44.05 2.17 -23.14
C PRO A 196 43.56 3.19 -24.17
N THR A 197 44.49 4.00 -24.65
CA THR A 197 44.29 4.97 -25.72
C THR A 197 43.80 4.22 -26.95
N VAL A 198 42.50 4.33 -27.24
CA VAL A 198 41.95 3.98 -28.54
C VAL A 198 42.39 5.08 -29.51
N PRO A 199 43.08 4.78 -30.62
CA PRO A 199 43.34 5.76 -31.66
C PRO A 199 42.03 6.14 -32.38
N ASP A 200 41.96 7.40 -32.78
CA ASP A 200 40.91 8.08 -33.56
C ASP A 200 39.62 8.46 -32.82
N ALA A 201 39.76 9.51 -32.01
CA ALA A 201 38.69 10.44 -31.71
C ALA A 201 38.44 11.35 -32.93
N ASP A 202 37.61 10.91 -33.87
CA ASP A 202 37.08 11.75 -34.94
C ASP A 202 35.68 11.30 -35.39
N THR A 203 34.76 10.91 -34.48
CA THR A 203 33.32 10.80 -34.85
C THR A 203 32.25 10.73 -33.74
N VAL A 204 32.52 11.04 -32.47
CA VAL A 204 31.45 10.96 -31.43
C VAL A 204 31.40 12.21 -30.54
N ALA A 205 31.45 13.39 -31.17
CA ALA A 205 31.09 14.63 -30.49
C ALA A 205 30.62 15.67 -31.50
N GLN A 206 29.53 15.39 -32.24
CA GLN A 206 28.65 16.41 -32.81
C GLN A 206 27.41 15.76 -33.43
N ARG A 207 26.38 15.52 -32.60
CA ARG A 207 24.99 15.49 -33.06
C ARG A 207 24.04 15.79 -31.90
N TRP A 208 24.22 16.96 -31.31
CA TRP A 208 23.13 17.66 -30.66
C TRP A 208 22.82 18.83 -31.59
N ASP A 209 22.06 18.54 -32.64
CA ASP A 209 21.37 19.56 -33.43
C ASP A 209 19.94 19.06 -33.67
N ASP A 210 19.04 19.87 -33.14
CA ASP A 210 17.71 20.23 -33.61
C ASP A 210 17.15 19.55 -34.87
N GLY A 211 15.91 19.07 -34.73
CA GLY A 211 14.95 19.01 -35.84
C GLY A 211 14.41 17.62 -36.19
N ALA A 212 13.24 17.27 -35.64
CA ALA A 212 12.02 16.94 -36.40
C ALA A 212 10.92 16.42 -35.47
N ALA A 213 9.78 17.12 -35.42
CA ALA A 213 8.57 16.62 -34.77
C ALA A 213 8.08 15.32 -35.46
N PRO A 214 7.54 14.34 -34.70
CA PRO A 214 7.00 13.13 -35.30
C PRO A 214 5.70 13.43 -36.06
N ALA A 215 5.60 12.91 -37.29
CA ALA A 215 4.38 12.96 -38.10
C ALA A 215 3.22 12.21 -37.40
N PRO A 216 1.97 12.68 -37.53
CA PRO A 216 0.83 12.02 -36.91
C PRO A 216 0.49 10.75 -37.71
N GLY A 217 0.60 9.57 -37.08
CA GLY A 217 0.05 8.34 -37.67
C GLY A 217 0.74 7.01 -37.37
N GLN A 218 1.84 6.95 -36.62
CA GLN A 218 2.44 5.67 -36.23
C GLN A 218 2.42 5.49 -34.72
N SER A 219 1.36 4.84 -34.24
CA SER A 219 1.32 4.30 -32.88
C SER A 219 2.38 3.21 -32.75
N PRO A 220 3.24 3.23 -31.71
CA PRO A 220 4.12 2.11 -31.42
C PRO A 220 3.29 0.85 -31.11
N PRO A 221 3.77 -0.36 -31.47
CA PRO A 221 3.07 -1.59 -31.14
C PRO A 221 2.90 -1.70 -29.61
N PRO A 222 1.80 -2.29 -29.12
CA PRO A 222 1.57 -2.45 -27.69
C PRO A 222 2.77 -3.16 -27.06
N LEU A 223 3.31 -2.60 -25.99
CA LEU A 223 4.29 -3.28 -25.14
C LEU A 223 3.61 -4.56 -24.62
N ASP A 224 3.90 -5.65 -25.32
CA ASP A 224 3.48 -6.98 -24.94
C ASP A 224 3.96 -7.23 -23.50
N GLN A 225 3.08 -7.80 -22.69
CA GLN A 225 3.22 -7.91 -21.24
C GLN A 225 4.28 -8.94 -20.86
N ALA A 226 5.55 -8.66 -21.19
CA ALA A 226 6.68 -9.40 -20.68
C ALA A 226 6.66 -9.29 -19.15
N ARG A 227 6.30 -10.40 -18.50
CA ARG A 227 6.38 -10.57 -17.05
C ARG A 227 7.76 -10.07 -16.60
N PRO A 228 7.86 -9.07 -15.72
CA PRO A 228 9.15 -8.56 -15.30
C PRO A 228 9.97 -9.73 -14.73
N ALA A 229 11.21 -9.87 -15.19
CA ALA A 229 12.13 -10.88 -14.66
C ALA A 229 12.24 -10.70 -13.14
N PRO A 230 12.24 -11.80 -12.36
CA PRO A 230 12.28 -11.71 -10.91
C PRO A 230 13.54 -10.93 -10.50
N ARG A 231 13.35 -9.92 -9.66
CA ARG A 231 14.46 -9.07 -9.23
C ARG A 231 15.37 -9.87 -8.28
N PRO A 232 16.69 -9.65 -8.29
CA PRO A 232 17.64 -10.44 -7.49
C PRO A 232 17.28 -10.51 -5.99
N TRP A 233 16.69 -9.45 -5.46
CA TRP A 233 16.34 -9.34 -4.04
C TRP A 233 15.10 -10.16 -3.63
N GLU A 234 14.27 -10.59 -4.59
CA GLU A 234 13.10 -11.46 -4.32
C GLU A 234 13.52 -12.85 -3.84
N SER A 235 14.75 -13.27 -4.15
CA SER A 235 15.33 -14.53 -3.66
C SER A 235 15.55 -14.52 -2.14
N PHE A 236 15.90 -13.37 -1.55
CA PHE A 236 16.10 -13.22 -0.11
C PHE A 236 14.79 -13.21 0.67
N LEU A 237 13.66 -12.89 0.01
CA LEU A 237 12.32 -13.00 0.57
C LEU A 237 11.71 -14.41 0.42
N ARG A 238 12.31 -15.25 -0.43
CA ARG A 238 11.88 -16.64 -0.62
C ARG A 238 12.45 -17.48 0.52
N LYS A 239 11.59 -17.96 1.42
CA LYS A 239 11.99 -18.95 2.45
C LYS A 239 12.73 -20.12 1.79
N PRO A 240 13.79 -20.67 2.42
CA PRO A 240 14.45 -21.86 1.93
C PRO A 240 13.42 -22.99 1.80
N GLN A 241 13.17 -23.45 0.59
CA GLN A 241 12.43 -24.69 0.38
C GLN A 241 13.34 -25.82 0.85
N GLU A 242 13.05 -26.41 1.99
CA GLU A 242 13.70 -27.64 2.45
C GLU A 242 13.48 -28.71 1.38
N GLN A 243 14.59 -29.12 0.73
CA GLN A 243 14.61 -30.29 -0.14
C GLN A 243 14.32 -31.54 0.70
N PRO A 244 13.38 -32.41 0.30
CA PRO A 244 13.27 -33.71 0.92
C PRO A 244 14.54 -34.52 0.60
N ARG A 245 15.24 -34.92 1.66
CA ARG A 245 16.44 -35.78 1.60
C ARG A 245 16.00 -37.16 1.05
N PRO A 246 16.62 -37.68 -0.02
CA PRO A 246 16.36 -39.05 -0.46
C PRO A 246 16.96 -40.05 0.54
N GLU A 247 16.27 -41.17 0.73
CA GLU A 247 16.70 -42.32 1.54
C GLU A 247 17.92 -43.05 0.96
#